data_AF-A0A3D1JNM0-F1
#
_entry.id   AF-A0A3D1JNM0-F1
#
_cell.length_a   1.000
_cell.length_b   1.000
_cell.length_c   1.000
_cell.angle_alpha   90.00
_cell.angle_beta   90.00
_cell.angle_gamma   90.00
#
_symmetry.space_group_name_H-M   'P 1'
#
loop_
_entity.id
_entity.type
_entity.pdbx_description
1 polymer ?
#
loop_
_entity_poly.entity_id
_entity_poly.type
_entity_poly.pdbx_seq_one_letter_code
_entity_poly.pdbx_strand_id
1 'polypeptide(L)'
;MRSRTERTVLTGIAVALVAAAAAAWWTADRWQPHAGPWTEQTWKKITRPGPDSLPPAKQRAAPDRPAAAGASEPAAPRPRKCVKDGRTTYTDQPCPKGTQE
;
A
#
# COMPACT_ATOMS: atom_id res chain seq x y z
N MET A 1 -43.96 16.06 -6.37
CA MET A 1 -43.69 15.95 -4.91
C MET A 1 -43.62 14.47 -4.55
N ARG A 2 -42.50 14.02 -3.98
CA ARG A 2 -42.28 12.61 -3.61
C ARG A 2 -43.35 12.15 -2.61
N SER A 3 -44.01 11.02 -2.87
CA SER A 3 -45.14 10.57 -2.05
C SER A 3 -44.70 10.21 -0.63
N ARG A 4 -45.62 10.25 0.35
CA ARG A 4 -45.30 9.88 1.75
C ARG A 4 -44.65 8.50 1.82
N THR A 5 -45.18 7.53 1.09
CA THR A 5 -44.70 6.15 1.05
C THR A 5 -43.28 6.05 0.49
N GLU A 6 -42.97 6.81 -0.56
CA GLU A 6 -41.64 6.83 -1.17
C GLU A 6 -40.60 7.43 -0.22
N ARG A 7 -40.96 8.47 0.55
CA ARG A 7 -40.10 9.00 1.61
C ARG A 7 -39.84 7.97 2.71
N THR A 8 -40.85 7.21 3.14
CA THR A 8 -40.66 6.18 4.17
C THR A 8 -39.71 5.08 3.71
N VAL A 9 -39.86 4.62 2.46
CA VAL A 9 -38.98 3.61 1.87
C VAL A 9 -37.54 4.12 1.80
N LEU A 10 -37.33 5.34 1.31
CA LEU A 10 -35.99 5.92 1.23
C LEU A 10 -35.37 6.16 2.60
N THR A 11 -36.18 6.53 3.59
CA THR A 11 -35.71 6.69 4.97
C THR A 11 -35.31 5.34 5.55
N GLY A 12 -36.08 4.28 5.29
CA GLY A 12 -35.72 2.91 5.66
C GLY A 12 -34.40 2.46 5.02
N ILE A 13 -34.22 2.72 3.73
CA ILE A 13 -32.96 2.43 3.01
C ILE A 13 -31.81 3.23 3.62
N ALA A 14 -31.99 4.52 3.86
CA ALA A 14 -30.95 5.37 4.46
C ALA A 14 -30.54 4.86 5.83
N VAL A 15 -31.51 4.49 6.68
CA VAL A 15 -31.24 3.91 8.01
C VAL A 15 -30.50 2.58 7.89
N ALA A 16 -30.89 1.71 6.95
CA ALA A 16 -30.21 0.44 6.71
C ALA A 16 -28.75 0.65 6.26
N LEU A 17 -28.50 1.62 5.38
CA LEU A 17 -27.15 1.97 4.93
C LEU A 17 -26.29 2.52 6.08
N VAL A 18 -26.85 3.38 6.92
CA VAL A 18 -26.15 3.92 8.10
C VAL A 18 -25.81 2.81 9.09
N ALA A 19 -26.76 1.90 9.36
CA ALA A 19 -26.51 0.76 10.23
C ALA A 19 -25.44 -0.18 9.67
N ALA A 20 -25.46 -0.45 8.36
CA ALA A 20 -24.44 -1.25 7.70
C ALA A 20 -23.05 -0.59 7.75
N ALA A 21 -22.98 0.73 7.52
CA ALA A 21 -21.73 1.48 7.62
C ALA A 21 -21.17 1.46 9.06
N ALA A 22 -22.03 1.60 10.07
CA ALA A 22 -21.62 1.51 11.47
C ALA A 22 -21.08 0.11 11.83
N ALA A 23 -21.74 -0.95 11.35
CA ALA A 23 -21.27 -2.32 11.54
C ALA A 23 -19.94 -2.59 10.82
N ALA A 24 -19.78 -2.08 9.59
CA ALA A 24 -18.53 -2.15 8.85
C ALA A 24 -17.39 -1.42 9.59
N TRP A 25 -17.67 -0.22 10.12
CA TRP A 25 -16.72 0.53 10.93
C TRP A 25 -16.30 -0.22 12.20
N TRP A 26 -17.25 -0.87 12.88
CA TRP A 26 -16.96 -1.68 14.06
C TRP A 26 -16.01 -2.86 13.76
N THR A 27 -16.04 -3.37 12.53
CA THR A 27 -15.14 -4.45 12.09
C THR A 27 -13.86 -3.94 11.43
N ALA A 28 -13.61 -2.62 11.43
CA ALA A 28 -12.46 -2.02 10.74
C ALA A 28 -11.12 -2.59 11.22
N ASP A 29 -10.93 -2.84 12.51
CA ASP A 29 -9.71 -3.43 13.08
C ASP A 29 -9.36 -4.80 12.48
N ARG A 30 -10.35 -5.56 12.00
CA ARG A 30 -10.13 -6.88 11.39
C ARG A 30 -9.57 -6.79 9.97
N TRP A 31 -9.85 -5.69 9.27
CA TRP A 31 -9.45 -5.49 7.87
C TRP A 31 -8.31 -4.49 7.73
N GLN A 32 -8.02 -3.70 8.77
CA GLN A 32 -6.91 -2.75 8.81
C GLN A 32 -5.54 -3.34 8.44
N PRO A 33 -5.16 -4.58 8.83
CA PRO A 33 -3.89 -5.18 8.43
C PRO A 33 -3.78 -5.42 6.92
N HIS A 34 -4.91 -5.67 6.26
CA HIS A 34 -4.98 -5.97 4.83
C HIS A 34 -5.21 -4.71 3.99
N ALA A 35 -5.94 -3.73 4.52
CA ALA A 35 -6.26 -2.48 3.83
C ALA A 35 -5.20 -1.39 4.01
N GLY A 36 -4.48 -1.37 5.14
CA GLY A 36 -3.52 -0.32 5.51
C GLY A 36 -2.53 0.07 4.40
N PRO A 37 -1.81 -0.88 3.78
CA PRO A 37 -0.84 -0.56 2.73
C PRO A 37 -1.47 0.09 1.50
N TRP A 38 -2.66 -0.36 1.09
CA TRP A 38 -3.38 0.23 -0.05
C TRP A 38 -3.89 1.63 0.28
N THR A 39 -4.43 1.82 1.49
CA THR A 39 -4.93 3.12 1.94
C THR A 39 -3.79 4.12 2.04
N GLU A 40 -2.65 3.76 2.62
CA GLU A 40 -1.47 4.63 2.71
C GLU A 40 -0.91 5.02 1.34
N GLN A 41 -0.83 4.07 0.40
CA GLN A 41 -0.38 4.38 -0.96
C GLN A 41 -1.36 5.29 -1.71
N THR A 42 -2.66 5.08 -1.54
CA THR A 42 -3.70 5.92 -2.13
C THR A 42 -3.68 7.31 -1.51
N TRP A 43 -3.50 7.41 -0.19
CA TRP A 43 -3.37 8.68 0.51
C TRP A 43 -2.14 9.45 0.05
N LYS A 44 -0.99 8.79 -0.02
CA LYS A 44 0.24 9.40 -0.56
C LYS A 44 0.06 9.89 -2.00
N LYS A 45 -0.77 9.24 -2.82
CA LYS A 45 -1.09 9.72 -4.18
C LYS A 45 -2.00 10.93 -4.17
N ILE A 46 -3.04 10.94 -3.34
CA ILE A 46 -4.02 12.03 -3.25
C ILE A 46 -3.41 13.28 -2.62
N THR A 47 -2.56 13.11 -1.60
CA THR A 47 -1.95 14.21 -0.86
C THR A 47 -0.58 14.61 -1.43
N ARG A 48 -0.10 13.99 -2.52
CA ARG A 48 1.14 14.42 -3.17
C ARG A 48 0.89 15.80 -3.79
N PRO A 49 1.64 16.84 -3.39
CA PRO A 49 1.59 18.13 -4.05
C PRO A 49 1.87 17.95 -5.55
N GLY A 50 1.00 18.48 -6.41
CA GLY A 50 1.12 18.36 -7.86
C GLY A 50 2.41 19.01 -8.38
N PRO A 51 2.82 18.73 -9.63
CA PRO A 51 3.99 19.37 -10.25
C PRO A 51 3.92 20.91 -10.27
N ASP A 52 2.72 21.48 -10.13
CA ASP A 52 2.48 22.92 -9.99
C ASP A 52 2.97 23.51 -8.67
N SER A 53 3.21 22.68 -7.63
CA SER A 53 3.81 23.12 -6.37
C SER A 53 5.35 22.99 -6.37
N LEU A 54 5.96 22.55 -7.47
CA LEU A 54 7.41 22.47 -7.60
C LEU A 54 7.96 23.80 -8.17
N PRO A 55 9.09 24.30 -7.68
CA PRO A 55 9.76 25.44 -8.30
C PRO A 55 10.10 25.12 -9.77
N PRO A 56 10.01 26.08 -10.70
CA PRO A 56 10.02 25.86 -12.15
C PRO A 56 11.26 25.12 -12.69
N ALA A 57 12.38 25.16 -11.94
CA ALA A 57 13.58 24.41 -12.26
C ALA A 57 13.43 22.87 -12.15
N LYS A 58 12.45 22.36 -11.38
CA LYS A 58 12.24 20.91 -11.17
C LYS A 58 11.08 20.33 -11.99
N GLN A 59 10.24 21.17 -12.60
CA GLN A 59 9.09 20.74 -13.41
C GLN A 59 9.51 20.02 -14.71
N ARG A 60 10.67 20.37 -15.28
CA ARG A 60 11.21 19.73 -16.49
C ARG A 60 11.89 18.37 -16.26
N ALA A 61 12.05 17.94 -15.00
CA ALA A 61 12.82 16.75 -14.66
C ALA A 61 11.94 15.52 -14.36
N ALA A 62 10.63 15.56 -14.58
CA ALA A 62 9.79 14.38 -14.47
C ALA A 62 9.96 13.51 -15.71
N PRO A 63 10.62 12.33 -15.63
CA PRO A 63 10.58 11.37 -16.71
C PRO A 63 9.17 10.78 -16.74
N ASP A 64 8.61 10.68 -17.94
CA ASP A 64 7.44 9.86 -18.26
C ASP A 64 7.79 8.39 -17.97
N ARG A 65 7.74 8.00 -16.70
CA ARG A 65 7.96 6.62 -16.29
C ARG A 65 6.58 6.01 -16.08
N PRO A 66 6.11 5.10 -16.96
CA PRO A 66 4.87 4.39 -16.70
C PRO A 66 5.00 3.70 -15.34
N ALA A 67 4.02 3.94 -14.47
CA ALA A 67 3.89 3.23 -13.21
C ALA A 67 3.74 1.74 -13.55
N ALA A 68 4.78 0.96 -13.24
CA ALA A 68 4.74 -0.49 -13.39
C ALA A 68 3.62 -1.01 -12.48
N ALA A 69 2.48 -1.29 -13.10
CA ALA A 69 1.40 -2.04 -12.50
C ALA A 69 1.89 -3.49 -12.33
N GLY A 70 1.88 -3.97 -11.09
CA GLY A 70 1.71 -5.39 -10.78
C GLY A 70 2.74 -6.36 -11.36
N ALA A 71 4.02 -6.17 -11.05
CA ALA A 71 4.96 -7.30 -11.05
C ALA A 71 5.33 -7.57 -9.60
N SER A 72 5.02 -8.77 -9.11
CA SER A 72 5.61 -9.30 -7.87
C SER A 72 7.12 -9.07 -7.94
N GLU A 73 7.64 -8.20 -7.08
CA GLU A 73 9.08 -8.07 -6.92
C GLU A 73 9.65 -9.47 -6.66
N PRO A 74 10.70 -9.89 -7.37
CA PRO A 74 11.40 -11.12 -7.01
C PRO A 74 11.77 -11.01 -5.54
N ALA A 75 11.41 -12.02 -4.74
CA ALA A 75 11.81 -12.06 -3.33
C ALA A 75 13.32 -11.78 -3.27
N ALA A 76 13.71 -10.73 -2.54
CA ALA A 76 15.10 -10.37 -2.39
C ALA A 76 15.88 -11.64 -1.99
N PRO A 77 17.00 -11.97 -2.66
CA PRO A 77 17.77 -13.15 -2.32
C PRO A 77 18.07 -13.12 -0.82
N ARG A 78 17.76 -14.20 -0.12
CA ARG A 78 18.10 -14.30 1.29
C ARG A 78 19.62 -14.37 1.39
N PRO A 79 20.28 -13.47 2.13
CA PRO A 79 21.72 -13.47 2.21
C PRO A 79 22.21 -14.78 2.84
N ARG A 80 23.16 -15.43 2.16
CA ARG A 80 23.82 -16.64 2.63
C ARG A 80 24.72 -16.29 3.81
N LYS A 81 24.71 -17.11 4.84
CA LYS A 81 25.60 -16.96 5.99
C LYS A 81 26.89 -17.68 5.64
N CYS A 82 28.03 -16.99 5.59
CA CYS A 82 29.33 -17.64 5.41
C CYS A 82 30.16 -17.49 6.68
N VAL A 83 30.69 -18.59 7.20
CA VAL A 83 31.55 -18.63 8.40
C VAL A 83 32.99 -18.93 7.99
N LYS A 84 33.92 -18.06 8.42
CA LYS A 84 35.37 -18.21 8.20
C LYS A 84 36.14 -17.75 9.43
N ASP A 85 36.99 -18.61 9.99
CA ASP A 85 37.85 -18.26 11.14
C ASP A 85 37.08 -17.62 12.31
N GLY A 86 35.85 -18.08 12.57
CA GLY A 86 34.95 -17.52 13.59
C GLY A 86 34.22 -16.22 13.20
N ARG A 87 34.53 -15.63 12.04
CA ARG A 87 33.85 -14.45 11.49
C ARG A 87 32.65 -14.88 10.63
N THR A 88 31.48 -14.34 10.94
CA THR A 88 30.26 -14.52 10.15
C THR A 88 30.06 -13.35 9.21
N THR A 89 29.88 -13.63 7.92
CA THR A 89 29.57 -12.64 6.88
C THR A 89 28.29 -13.05 6.17
N TYR A 90 27.36 -12.11 6.00
CA TYR A 90 26.13 -12.31 5.24
C TYR A 90 26.31 -11.74 3.84
N THR A 91 26.13 -12.56 2.81
CA THR A 91 26.37 -12.16 1.42
C THR A 91 25.35 -12.77 0.48
N ASP A 92 25.01 -12.03 -0.58
CA ASP A 92 24.14 -12.51 -1.65
C ASP A 92 24.93 -13.25 -2.75
N GLN A 93 26.26 -13.24 -2.66
CA GLN A 93 27.17 -13.98 -3.55
C GLN A 93 27.52 -15.36 -2.96
N PRO A 94 27.94 -16.33 -3.79
CA PRO A 94 28.43 -17.62 -3.31
C PRO A 94 29.55 -17.45 -2.28
N CYS A 95 29.51 -18.27 -1.22
CA CYS A 95 30.52 -18.21 -0.18
C CYS A 95 31.93 -18.47 -0.78
N PRO A 96 32.94 -17.66 -0.41
CA PRO A 96 34.29 -17.82 -0.92
C PRO A 96 34.88 -19.19 -0.51
N LYS A 97 35.78 -19.73 -1.32
CA LYS A 97 36.37 -21.07 -1.07
C LYS A 97 37.02 -21.13 0.32
N GLY A 98 36.75 -22.22 1.05
CA GLY A 98 37.24 -22.42 2.42
C GLY A 98 36.35 -21.79 3.50
N THR A 99 35.09 -21.46 3.18
CA THR A 99 34.10 -20.99 4.15
C THR A 99 32.91 -21.94 4.21
N GLN A 100 32.27 -22.02 5.38
CA GLN A 100 31.12 -22.90 5.63
C GLN A 100 29.83 -22.08 5.54
N GLU A 101 28.83 -22.56 4.79
CA GLU A 101 27.49 -21.96 4.72
C GLU A 101 26.61 -22.41 5.92
#